data_AF-A0A1G7ZWM6-F1
#
_entry.id   AF-A0A1G7ZWM6-F1
#
_cell.length_a   1.000
_cell.length_b   1.000
_cell.length_c   1.000
_cell.angle_alpha   90.00
_cell.angle_beta   90.00
_cell.angle_gamma   90.00
#
_symmetry.space_group_name_H-M   'P 1'
#
loop_
_entity.id
_entity.type
_entity.pdbx_description
1 polymer ?
#
loop_
_entity_poly.entity_id
_entity_poly.type
_entity_poly.pdbx_seq_one_letter_code
_entity_poly.pdbx_strand_id
1 'polypeptide(L)'
;MFRLTNEELDILRSQFATSKRAGRRYAAYVFTEHSILMLSSVLSSTQAITMSTKIIEVFFKFRERLFLTEISYLNLNSLKS
;
A
#
# COMPACT_ATOMS: atom_id res chain seq x y z
N MET A 1 6.02 -2.79 7.12
CA MET A 1 6.04 -3.82 6.06
C MET A 1 5.18 -4.99 6.49
N PHE A 2 4.50 -5.65 5.56
CA PHE A 2 3.82 -6.92 5.82
C PHE A 2 4.03 -7.87 4.65
N ARG A 3 3.84 -9.16 4.89
CA ARG A 3 4.01 -10.22 3.89
C ARG A 3 2.65 -10.50 3.26
N LEU A 4 2.61 -10.58 1.93
CA LEU A 4 1.40 -10.94 1.19
C LEU A 4 1.00 -12.39 1.44
N THR A 5 -0.31 -12.66 1.34
CA THR A 5 -0.82 -14.02 1.27
C THR A 5 -0.51 -14.64 -0.10
N ASN A 6 -0.64 -15.96 -0.22
CA ASN A 6 -0.45 -16.63 -1.51
C ASN A 6 -1.49 -16.18 -2.54
N GLU A 7 -2.73 -15.96 -2.10
CA GLU A 7 -3.83 -15.48 -2.94
C GLU A 7 -3.56 -14.07 -3.49
N GLU A 8 -3.14 -13.15 -2.63
CA GLU A 8 -2.76 -11.79 -3.04
C GLU A 8 -1.57 -11.79 -4.00
N LEU A 9 -0.62 -12.69 -3.78
CA LEU A 9 0.55 -12.82 -4.66
C LEU A 9 0.15 -13.30 -6.05
N ASP A 10 -0.77 -14.26 -6.15
CA ASP A 10 -1.24 -14.77 -7.43
C ASP A 10 -1.95 -13.70 -8.27
N ILE A 11 -2.67 -12.75 -7.65
CA ILE A 11 -3.25 -11.58 -8.35
C ILE A 11 -2.16 -10.72 -8.99
N LEU A 12 -0.99 -10.62 -8.34
CA LEU A 12 0.16 -9.84 -8.83
C LEU A 12 0.99 -10.58 -9.90
N ARG A 13 0.64 -11.83 -10.26
CA ARG A 13 1.37 -12.60 -11.27
C ARG A 13 0.85 -12.26 -12.66
N SER A 14 1.74 -11.79 -13.53
CA SER A 14 1.43 -11.58 -14.93
C SER A 14 1.21 -12.91 -15.66
N GLN A 15 0.09 -13.06 -16.35
CA GLN A 15 -0.20 -14.23 -17.18
C GLN A 15 0.85 -14.45 -18.28
N PHE A 16 1.42 -13.37 -18.83
CA PHE A 16 2.37 -13.42 -19.95
C PHE A 16 3.84 -13.36 -19.53
N ALA A 17 4.14 -12.79 -18.36
CA ALA A 17 5.51 -12.56 -17.90
C ALA A 17 5.88 -13.42 -16.67
N THR A 18 5.34 -14.64 -16.55
CA THR A 18 5.69 -15.54 -15.45
C THR A 18 6.96 -16.36 -15.78
N SER A 19 8.01 -16.17 -14.99
CA SER A 19 9.23 -16.97 -15.06
C SER A 19 8.99 -18.44 -14.69
N LYS A 20 9.44 -19.37 -15.55
CA LYS A 20 9.33 -20.83 -15.32
C LYS A 20 10.39 -21.41 -14.38
N ARG A 21 11.56 -20.78 -14.27
CA ARG A 21 12.71 -21.30 -13.49
C ARG A 21 13.08 -20.49 -12.25
N ALA A 22 12.53 -19.29 -12.10
CA ALA A 22 12.90 -18.36 -11.02
C ALA A 22 11.68 -17.62 -10.45
N GLY A 23 10.57 -18.35 -10.22
CA GLY A 23 9.45 -17.82 -9.45
C GLY A 23 9.88 -17.44 -8.02
N ARG A 24 9.24 -16.43 -7.43
CA ARG A 24 9.44 -16.07 -6.02
C ARG A 24 9.09 -17.29 -5.15
N ARG A 25 10.08 -17.87 -4.46
CA ARG A 25 9.90 -19.00 -3.52
C ARG A 25 9.17 -18.61 -2.23
N TYR A 26 9.17 -17.32 -1.91
CA TYR A 26 8.52 -16.76 -0.72
C TYR A 26 7.63 -15.60 -1.12
N ALA A 27 6.55 -15.41 -0.34
CA ALA A 27 5.64 -14.32 -0.59
C ALA A 27 6.34 -12.97 -0.43
N ALA A 28 6.03 -12.03 -1.31
CA ALA A 28 6.67 -10.72 -1.32
C ALA A 28 6.29 -9.92 -0.06
N TYR A 29 7.24 -9.13 0.44
CA TYR A 29 6.98 -8.12 1.45
C TYR A 29 6.65 -6.81 0.76
N VAL A 30 5.58 -6.17 1.21
CA VAL A 30 5.14 -4.87 0.72
C VAL A 30 5.40 -3.79 1.77
N PHE A 31 5.77 -2.61 1.28
CA PHE A 31 6.04 -1.46 2.12
C PHE A 31 4.73 -0.83 2.60
N THR A 32 4.72 -0.50 3.89
CA THR A 32 3.72 0.34 4.53
C THR A 32 4.23 1.78 4.58
N GLU A 33 3.35 2.74 4.78
CA GLU A 33 3.67 4.18 4.92
C GLU A 33 4.93 4.44 5.77
N HIS A 34 4.97 3.89 6.99
CA HIS A 34 6.09 4.04 7.92
C HIS A 34 7.42 3.50 7.36
N SER A 35 7.39 2.41 6.59
CA SER A 35 8.60 1.86 5.99
C SER A 35 9.08 2.64 4.76
N ILE A 36 8.17 3.38 4.10
CA ILE A 36 8.53 4.31 3.02
C ILE A 36 9.24 5.53 3.60
N LEU A 37 8.77 6.03 4.74
CA LEU A 37 9.46 7.07 5.51
C LEU A 37 10.86 6.65 5.98
N MET A 38 11.03 5.39 6.41
CA MET A 38 12.37 4.87 6.75
C MET A 38 13.29 4.72 5.53
N LEU A 39 12.73 4.46 4.35
CA LEU A 39 13.52 4.40 3.11
C LEU A 39 13.97 5.79 2.64
N SER A 40 13.16 6.83 2.88
CA SER A 40 13.51 8.19 2.47
C SER A 40 14.72 8.75 3.22
N SER A 41 15.05 8.22 4.40
CA SER A 41 16.28 8.60 5.11
C SER A 41 17.54 7.94 4.53
N VAL A 42 17.39 6.76 3.91
CA VAL A 42 18.48 6.05 3.22
C VAL A 42 18.69 6.61 1.82
N LEU A 43 17.62 7.02 1.14
CA LEU A 43 17.66 7.60 -0.19
C LEU A 43 17.85 9.13 -0.11
N SER A 44 19.10 9.58 -0.10
CA SER A 44 19.48 10.99 0.12
C SER A 44 19.33 11.91 -1.11
N SER A 45 18.77 11.44 -2.22
CA SER A 45 18.62 12.26 -3.42
C SER A 45 17.37 13.14 -3.36
N THR A 46 17.45 14.37 -3.90
CA THR A 46 16.32 15.31 -3.98
C THR A 46 15.09 14.68 -4.64
N GLN A 47 15.30 13.85 -5.66
CA GLN A 47 14.22 13.13 -6.34
C GLN A 47 13.57 12.08 -5.43
N ALA A 48 14.36 11.32 -4.66
CA ALA A 48 13.84 10.31 -3.75
C ALA A 48 13.06 10.92 -2.58
N ILE A 49 13.54 12.04 -2.04
CA ILE A 49 12.85 12.82 -1.01
C ILE A 49 11.48 13.27 -1.53
N THR A 50 11.45 13.90 -2.71
CA THR A 50 10.21 14.38 -3.34
C THR A 50 9.20 13.25 -3.59
N MET A 51 9.68 12.10 -4.07
CA MET A 51 8.83 10.94 -4.35
C MET A 51 8.26 10.34 -3.06
N SER A 52 9.07 10.26 -2.01
CA SER A 52 8.65 9.72 -0.71
C SER A 52 7.55 10.57 -0.08
N THR A 53 7.67 11.89 -0.13
CA THR A 53 6.62 12.82 0.33
C THR A 53 5.31 12.59 -0.42
N LYS A 54 5.37 12.52 -1.76
CA LYS A 54 4.17 12.26 -2.58
C LYS A 54 3.50 10.93 -2.27
N ILE A 55 4.29 9.89 -2.03
CA ILE A 55 3.74 8.58 -1.68
C ILE A 55 2.99 8.67 -0.34
N ILE A 56 3.59 9.29 0.67
CA ILE A 56 2.94 9.50 1.98
C ILE A 56 1.64 10.32 1.83
N GLU A 57 1.66 11.41 1.06
CA GLU A 57 0.45 12.21 0.80
C GLU A 57 -0.70 11.40 0.18
N VAL A 58 -0.39 10.49 -0.75
CA VAL A 58 -1.40 9.60 -1.36
C VAL A 58 -1.98 8.64 -0.31
N PHE A 59 -1.13 8.02 0.51
CA PHE A 59 -1.59 7.14 1.58
C PHE A 59 -2.43 7.87 2.63
N PHE A 60 -2.05 9.10 2.99
CA PHE A 60 -2.79 9.95 3.91
C PHE A 60 -4.20 10.25 3.37
N LYS A 61 -4.29 10.76 2.13
CA LYS A 61 -5.58 11.05 1.48
C LYS A 61 -6.45 9.80 1.33
N PHE A 62 -5.83 8.64 1.08
CA PHE A 62 -6.55 7.37 1.01
C PHE A 62 -7.19 7.01 2.35
N ARG A 63 -6.45 7.12 3.47
CA ARG A 63 -7.00 6.89 4.81
C ARG A 63 -8.07 7.90 5.18
N GLU A 64 -7.84 9.18 4.90
CA GLU A 64 -8.83 10.24 5.12
C GLU A 64 -10.17 9.90 4.45
N ARG A 65 -10.13 9.49 3.17
CA ARG A 65 -11.35 9.05 2.46
C ARG A 65 -12.00 7.83 3.09
N LEU A 66 -11.23 6.83 3.50
CA LEU A 66 -11.78 5.65 4.16
C LEU A 66 -12.49 6.01 5.47
N PHE A 67 -11.86 6.83 6.31
CA PHE A 67 -12.47 7.29 7.56
C PHE A 67 -13.72 8.15 7.34
N LEU A 68 -13.68 9.08 6.39
CA LEU A 68 -14.85 9.90 6.05
C LEU A 68 -16.03 9.04 5.56
N THR A 69 -15.73 7.97 4.82
CA THR A 69 -16.71 7.01 4.34
C THR A 69 -17.35 6.26 5.52
N GLU A 70 -16.53 5.76 6.45
CA GLU A 70 -16.98 5.06 7.65
C GLU A 70 -17.86 5.94 8.56
N ILE A 71 -17.46 7.18 8.82
CA ILE A 71 -18.24 8.16 9.60
C ILE A 71 -19.59 8.43 8.93
N SER A 72 -19.59 8.58 7.61
CA SER A 72 -20.82 8.83 6.84
C SER A 72 -21.80 7.65 6.95
N TYR A 73 -21.31 6.41 6.91
CA TYR A 73 -22.14 5.22 7.12
C TYR A 73 -22.71 5.13 8.54
N LEU A 74 -21.91 5.44 9.56
CA LEU A 74 -22.38 5.44 10.95
C LEU A 74 -23.48 6.49 11.19
N ASN A 75 -23.32 7.70 10.63
CA ASN A 75 -24.33 8.76 10.71
C ASN A 75 -25.62 8.39 9.97
N LEU A 76 -25.54 7.66 8.85
CA LEU A 76 -26.75 7.19 8.15
C LEU A 76 -27.50 6.12 8.95
N ASN A 77 -26.80 5.28 9.70
CA ASN A 77 -27.41 4.24 10.52
C ASN A 77 -28.03 4.81 11.80
N SER A 78 -27.44 5.85 12.39
CA SER A 78 -28.00 6.52 13.58
C SER A 78 -29.25 7.36 13.28
N LEU A 79 -29.46 7.78 12.03
CA LEU A 79 -30.66 8.51 11.60
C LEU A 79 -31.84 7.60 11.23
N LYS A 80 -31.62 6.28 11.13
CA LYS A 80 -32.64 5.29 10.75
C LYS A 80 -33.24 4.54 11.95
N SER A 81 -32.74 4.76 13.16
CA SER A 81 -33.31 4.26 14.43
C SER A 81 -34.16 5.33 15.10
#